data_AF-A0A951I6R0-F1
#
_entry.id   AF-A0A951I6R0-F1
#
_cell.length_a   1.000
_cell.length_b   1.000
_cell.length_c   1.000
_cell.angle_alpha   90.00
_cell.angle_beta   90.00
_cell.angle_gamma   90.00
#
_symmetry.space_group_name_H-M   'P 1'
#
loop_
_entity.id
_entity.type
_entity.pdbx_description
1 polymer ?
#
loop_
_entity_poly.entity_id
_entity_poly.type
_entity_poly.pdbx_seq_one_letter_code
_entity_poly.pdbx_strand_id
1 'polypeptide(L)'
;MRGSSHCFVTTRTILVAFLLISLPASRLLAQDAAIVRSPEELKELFGFCDKPELIKRLKISPETADKIGEVDYWGLQQKLSVAANTNAAYATPNEVQADMVKKYKAFLSADQLRDLLAFQKSKEASPEPCPITVLKFNHYFDTIAAPRALLLYKTPYRKMLIDKIGINGRQADGVFEVEVWKQKEALAINAIPITNFDRIRKTVAMYNERDRRYKVIGLTEEQIPAAVQFFEEHTLGPKN
;
A
#
# COMPACT_ATOMS: atom_id res chain seq x y z
N MET A 1 60.42 -33.58 43.08
CA MET A 1 59.71 -34.49 43.99
C MET A 1 58.31 -33.94 44.23
N ARG A 2 57.28 -34.78 43.96
CA ARG A 2 55.85 -34.64 44.33
C ARG A 2 55.13 -33.40 43.78
N GLY A 3 54.04 -33.47 43.03
CA GLY A 3 53.09 -34.55 42.79
C GLY A 3 51.68 -34.08 43.14
N SER A 4 50.75 -34.28 42.19
CA SER A 4 49.28 -34.36 42.33
C SER A 4 48.50 -33.05 42.51
N SER A 5 47.59 -32.64 41.61
CA SER A 5 46.34 -33.28 41.08
C SER A 5 45.09 -32.98 41.91
N HIS A 6 43.97 -32.79 41.19
CA HIS A 6 42.56 -32.61 41.62
C HIS A 6 42.14 -31.14 41.88
N CYS A 7 40.93 -30.67 41.55
CA CYS A 7 39.74 -31.30 40.98
C CYS A 7 38.81 -30.23 40.38
N PHE A 8 37.94 -30.68 39.48
CA PHE A 8 36.73 -30.05 38.97
C PHE A 8 35.91 -29.27 40.03
N VAL A 9 35.50 -28.04 39.74
CA VAL A 9 34.20 -27.50 40.18
C VAL A 9 33.56 -26.76 39.02
N THR A 10 32.56 -27.44 38.45
CA THR A 10 31.46 -26.91 37.66
C THR A 10 30.68 -25.84 38.42
N THR A 11 30.54 -24.65 37.84
CA THR A 11 29.43 -23.75 38.19
C THR A 11 28.77 -23.27 36.90
N ARG A 12 27.57 -23.79 36.68
CA ARG A 12 26.66 -23.41 35.61
C ARG A 12 26.29 -21.93 35.74
N THR A 13 26.71 -21.10 34.80
CA THR A 13 26.07 -19.80 34.57
C THR A 13 25.03 -20.00 33.48
N ILE A 14 23.80 -20.27 33.90
CA ILE A 14 22.62 -20.17 33.04
C ILE A 14 22.36 -18.67 32.86
N LEU A 15 22.79 -18.13 31.72
CA LEU A 15 22.41 -16.80 31.29
C LEU A 15 21.36 -16.99 30.19
N VAL A 16 20.10 -17.10 30.62
CA VAL A 16 18.93 -16.98 29.74
C VAL A 16 18.86 -15.51 29.32
N ALA A 17 19.55 -15.18 28.24
CA ALA A 17 19.25 -13.99 27.48
C ALA A 17 18.07 -14.35 26.56
N PHE A 18 16.85 -14.10 27.02
CA PHE A 18 15.70 -13.93 26.12
C PHE A 18 15.98 -12.67 25.29
N LEU A 19 16.73 -12.86 24.21
CA LEU A 19 16.81 -11.90 23.13
C LEU A 19 15.41 -11.86 22.53
N LEU A 20 14.67 -10.81 22.88
CA LEU A 20 13.53 -10.33 22.12
C LEU A 20 14.02 -10.12 20.70
N ILE A 21 13.82 -11.13 19.86
CA ILE A 21 13.94 -10.99 18.41
C ILE A 21 12.78 -10.08 18.02
N SER A 22 13.05 -8.77 18.04
CA SER A 22 12.27 -7.81 17.28
C SER A 22 12.44 -8.20 15.82
N LEU A 23 11.58 -9.07 15.32
CA LEU A 23 11.35 -9.23 13.90
C LEU A 23 11.01 -7.82 13.38
N PRO A 24 11.81 -7.21 12.49
CA PRO A 24 11.26 -6.16 11.66
C PRO A 24 10.33 -6.89 10.68
N ALA A 25 9.12 -7.23 11.14
CA ALA A 25 8.00 -7.26 10.22
C ALA A 25 8.05 -5.88 9.56
N SER A 26 8.33 -5.82 8.26
CA SER A 26 8.32 -4.59 7.49
C SER A 26 7.00 -3.89 7.76
N ARG A 27 7.01 -2.91 8.67
CA ARG A 27 5.82 -2.23 9.16
C ARG A 27 5.45 -1.22 8.10
N LEU A 28 4.63 -1.65 7.15
CA LEU A 28 3.79 -0.74 6.40
C LEU A 28 2.85 -0.06 7.40
N LEU A 29 3.07 1.24 7.58
CA LEU A 29 2.24 2.26 8.22
C LEU A 29 2.07 2.25 9.75
N ALA A 30 2.34 3.43 10.32
CA ALA A 30 2.06 3.81 11.71
C ALA A 30 0.55 3.94 12.04
N GLN A 31 -0.35 3.70 11.08
CA GLN A 31 -1.79 3.50 11.32
C GLN A 31 -2.23 2.03 11.18
N ASP A 32 -1.38 1.16 10.62
CA ASP A 32 -1.60 -0.28 10.41
C ASP A 32 -0.71 -1.17 11.30
N ALA A 33 0.04 -0.59 12.25
CA ALA A 33 1.06 -1.27 13.04
C ALA A 33 0.56 -2.47 13.91
N ALA A 34 -0.75 -2.77 13.91
CA ALA A 34 -1.37 -3.89 14.61
C ALA A 34 -2.12 -4.89 13.70
N ILE A 35 -2.20 -4.68 12.39
CA ILE A 35 -2.92 -5.59 11.48
C ILE A 35 -1.94 -6.56 10.84
N VAL A 36 -1.91 -7.79 11.33
CA VAL A 36 -1.13 -8.88 10.72
C VAL A 36 -1.84 -9.30 9.43
N ARG A 37 -1.17 -9.11 8.29
CA ARG A 37 -1.64 -9.51 6.96
C ARG A 37 -1.07 -10.87 6.58
N SER A 38 -1.85 -11.66 5.86
CA SER A 38 -1.38 -12.90 5.22
C SER A 38 -0.40 -12.61 4.08
N PRO A 39 0.44 -13.58 3.69
CA PRO A 39 1.29 -13.47 2.51
C PRO A 39 0.51 -13.13 1.23
N GLU A 40 -0.69 -13.68 1.08
CA GLU A 40 -1.57 -13.46 -0.08
C GLU A 40 -2.05 -12.01 -0.14
N GLU A 41 -2.45 -11.45 1.00
CA GLU A 41 -2.84 -10.04 1.11
C GLU A 41 -1.66 -9.10 0.84
N LEU A 42 -0.46 -9.45 1.29
CA LEU A 42 0.76 -8.67 1.03
C LEU A 42 1.15 -8.72 -0.46
N LYS A 43 0.96 -9.86 -1.13
CA LYS A 43 1.13 -9.97 -2.59
C LYS A 43 0.15 -9.08 -3.35
N GLU A 44 -1.11 -9.02 -2.89
CA GLU A 44 -2.12 -8.15 -3.51
C GLU A 44 -1.80 -6.66 -3.27
N LEU A 45 -1.35 -6.30 -2.06
CA LEU A 45 -0.85 -4.94 -1.76
C LEU A 45 0.32 -4.53 -2.63
N PHE A 46 1.28 -5.43 -2.86
CA PHE A 46 2.37 -5.18 -3.80
C PHE A 46 1.83 -4.79 -5.18
N GLY A 47 0.81 -5.50 -5.66
CA GLY A 47 0.16 -5.22 -6.93
C GLY A 47 -0.46 -3.82 -7.02
N PHE A 48 -1.05 -3.33 -5.92
CA PHE A 48 -1.65 -2.00 -5.87
C PHE A 48 -0.63 -0.87 -5.69
N CYS A 49 0.43 -1.12 -4.93
CA CYS A 49 1.26 -0.06 -4.37
C CYS A 49 2.65 0.02 -4.97
N ASP A 50 3.35 -1.11 -5.00
CA ASP A 50 4.77 -1.13 -5.35
C ASP A 50 4.95 -1.41 -6.85
N LYS A 51 4.13 -2.28 -7.44
CA LYS A 51 4.23 -2.64 -8.87
C LYS A 51 4.22 -1.42 -9.81
N PRO A 52 3.28 -0.44 -9.70
CA PRO A 52 3.27 0.71 -10.60
C PRO A 52 4.52 1.59 -10.47
N GLU A 53 4.99 1.80 -9.24
CA GLU A 53 6.18 2.60 -8.97
C GLU A 53 7.46 1.90 -9.43
N LEU A 54 7.55 0.57 -9.25
CA LEU A 54 8.66 -0.23 -9.75
C LEU A 54 8.75 -0.19 -11.27
N ILE A 55 7.63 -0.32 -11.99
CA ILE A 55 7.59 -0.20 -13.45
C ILE A 55 8.17 1.15 -13.88
N LYS A 56 7.73 2.24 -13.24
CA LYS A 56 8.18 3.60 -13.56
C LYS A 56 9.65 3.83 -13.21
N ARG A 57 10.07 3.45 -12.01
CA ARG A 57 11.40 3.74 -11.46
C ARG A 57 12.49 2.88 -12.11
N LEU A 58 12.23 1.58 -12.29
CA LEU A 58 13.20 0.65 -12.88
C LEU A 58 13.09 0.54 -14.40
N LYS A 59 12.07 1.17 -15.02
CA LYS A 59 11.77 1.11 -16.45
C LYS A 59 11.66 -0.35 -16.94
N ILE A 60 10.95 -1.16 -16.16
CA ILE A 60 10.74 -2.60 -16.41
C ILE A 60 9.34 -2.85 -16.97
N SER A 61 9.14 -4.00 -17.63
CA SER A 61 7.81 -4.40 -18.09
C SER A 61 6.91 -4.84 -16.92
N PRO A 62 5.58 -4.83 -17.10
CA PRO A 62 4.64 -5.34 -16.09
C PRO A 62 4.95 -6.78 -15.67
N GLU A 63 5.36 -7.64 -16.60
CA GLU A 63 5.69 -9.05 -16.35
C GLU A 63 6.96 -9.18 -15.51
N THR A 64 7.95 -8.31 -15.73
CA THR A 64 9.15 -8.26 -14.89
C THR A 64 8.82 -7.80 -13.47
N ALA A 65 7.92 -6.83 -13.33
CA ALA A 65 7.45 -6.38 -12.02
C ALA A 65 6.66 -7.47 -11.29
N ASP A 66 5.87 -8.28 -12.01
CA ASP A 66 5.18 -9.45 -11.44
C ASP A 66 6.18 -10.49 -10.90
N LYS A 67 7.27 -10.76 -11.63
CA LYS A 67 8.34 -11.66 -11.15
C LYS A 67 9.01 -11.14 -9.87
N ILE A 68 9.18 -9.83 -9.73
CA ILE A 68 9.67 -9.24 -8.47
C ILE A 68 8.69 -9.56 -7.34
N GLY A 69 7.39 -9.32 -7.54
CA GLY A 69 6.36 -9.62 -6.54
C GLY A 69 6.25 -11.11 -6.20
N GLU A 70 6.50 -12.01 -7.15
CA GLU A 70 6.58 -13.46 -6.90
C GLU A 70 7.78 -13.85 -6.04
N VAL A 71 8.95 -13.26 -6.29
CA VAL A 71 10.14 -13.48 -5.45
C VAL A 71 9.93 -12.89 -4.05
N ASP A 72 9.29 -11.73 -3.93
CA ASP A 72 8.94 -11.10 -2.65
C ASP A 72 7.98 -11.98 -1.84
N TYR A 73 6.92 -12.47 -2.49
CA TYR A 73 5.95 -13.38 -1.89
C TYR A 73 6.61 -14.69 -1.42
N TRP A 74 7.40 -15.33 -2.28
CA TRP A 74 8.14 -16.53 -1.92
C TRP A 74 9.09 -16.27 -0.74
N GLY A 75 9.85 -15.18 -0.78
CA GLY A 75 10.80 -14.80 0.27
C GLY A 75 10.10 -14.57 1.61
N LEU A 76 8.94 -13.94 1.60
CA LEU A 76 8.11 -13.77 2.79
C LEU A 76 7.65 -15.11 3.37
N GLN A 77 7.15 -16.03 2.53
CA GLN A 77 6.76 -17.36 3.00
C GLN A 77 7.93 -18.10 3.67
N GLN A 78 9.12 -18.04 3.06
CA GLN A 78 10.31 -18.65 3.65
C GLN A 78 10.69 -18.02 4.98
N LYS A 79 10.68 -16.68 5.08
CA LYS A 79 10.96 -15.94 6.33
C LYS A 79 9.96 -16.31 7.44
N LEU A 80 8.69 -16.48 7.11
CA LEU A 80 7.67 -16.92 8.07
C LEU A 80 7.92 -18.37 8.52
N SER A 81 8.26 -19.29 7.61
CA SER A 81 8.63 -20.65 7.99
C SER A 81 9.88 -20.70 8.88
N VAL A 82 10.86 -19.81 8.63
CA VAL A 82 12.05 -19.68 9.50
C VAL A 82 11.63 -19.19 10.88
N ALA A 83 10.81 -18.15 10.97
CA ALA A 83 10.32 -17.63 12.25
C ALA A 83 9.48 -18.67 13.02
N ALA A 84 8.79 -19.56 12.31
CA ALA A 84 8.06 -20.68 12.88
C ALA A 84 8.92 -21.92 13.19
N ASN A 85 10.23 -21.89 12.94
CA ASN A 85 11.15 -23.04 13.06
C ASN A 85 10.70 -24.29 12.26
N THR A 86 10.04 -24.08 11.13
CA THR A 86 9.55 -25.15 10.23
C THR A 86 10.32 -25.20 8.90
N ASN A 87 11.24 -24.25 8.68
CA ASN A 87 12.02 -24.18 7.45
C ASN A 87 13.19 -25.18 7.48
N ALA A 88 13.23 -26.10 6.50
CA ALA A 88 14.31 -27.08 6.36
C ALA A 88 15.47 -26.59 5.47
N ALA A 89 15.28 -25.52 4.70
CA ALA A 89 16.23 -25.03 3.70
C ALA A 89 17.07 -23.84 4.20
N TYR A 90 16.51 -23.00 5.08
CA TYR A 90 17.16 -21.80 5.60
C TYR A 90 17.10 -21.79 7.12
N ALA A 91 18.21 -21.43 7.77
CA ALA A 91 18.30 -21.26 9.21
C ALA A 91 17.97 -19.83 9.64
N THR A 92 18.18 -18.83 8.76
CA THR A 92 17.97 -17.42 9.11
C THR A 92 17.23 -16.62 8.03
N PRO A 93 16.53 -15.53 8.39
CA PRO A 93 15.92 -14.61 7.42
C PRO A 93 16.95 -13.97 6.46
N ASN A 94 18.21 -13.85 6.88
CA ASN A 94 19.28 -13.28 6.07
C ASN A 94 19.70 -14.22 4.93
N GLU A 95 19.68 -15.53 5.16
CA GLU A 95 19.94 -16.53 4.11
C GLU A 95 18.85 -16.50 3.05
N VAL A 96 17.58 -16.36 3.47
CA VAL A 96 16.46 -16.15 2.55
C VAL A 96 16.67 -14.88 1.73
N GLN A 97 17.06 -13.77 2.37
CA GLN A 97 17.31 -12.51 1.68
C GLN A 97 18.44 -12.63 0.63
N ALA A 98 19.51 -13.37 0.94
CA ALA A 98 20.59 -13.61 -0.01
C ALA A 98 20.10 -14.39 -1.25
N ASP A 99 19.21 -15.37 -1.07
CA ASP A 99 18.66 -16.13 -2.19
C ASP A 99 17.61 -15.34 -2.98
N MET A 100 16.85 -14.45 -2.35
CA MET A 100 16.01 -13.47 -3.06
C MET A 100 16.87 -12.60 -4.00
N VAL A 101 17.99 -12.08 -3.52
CA VAL A 101 18.94 -11.31 -4.34
C VAL A 101 19.46 -12.13 -5.52
N LYS A 102 19.76 -13.42 -5.31
CA LYS A 102 20.15 -14.33 -6.39
C LYS A 102 19.04 -14.52 -7.41
N LYS A 103 17.79 -14.67 -6.98
CA LYS A 103 16.62 -14.80 -7.87
C LYS A 103 16.41 -13.54 -8.70
N TYR A 104 16.50 -12.34 -8.12
CA TYR A 104 16.39 -11.09 -8.89
C TYR A 104 17.47 -10.95 -9.95
N LYS A 105 18.72 -11.33 -9.63
CA LYS A 105 19.85 -11.31 -10.59
C LYS A 105 19.62 -12.15 -11.85
N ALA A 106 18.72 -13.12 -11.79
CA ALA A 106 18.41 -13.96 -12.95
C ALA A 106 17.62 -13.22 -14.05
N PHE A 107 16.99 -12.09 -13.73
CA PHE A 107 16.14 -11.36 -14.67
C PHE A 107 16.24 -9.84 -14.61
N LEU A 108 17.04 -9.27 -13.69
CA LEU A 108 17.33 -7.84 -13.62
C LEU A 108 18.79 -7.55 -13.98
N SER A 109 19.03 -6.39 -14.58
CA SER A 109 20.40 -5.86 -14.74
C SER A 109 21.00 -5.47 -13.38
N ALA A 110 22.32 -5.29 -13.34
CA ALA A 110 23.01 -4.86 -12.11
C ALA A 110 22.50 -3.50 -11.59
N ASP A 111 22.22 -2.55 -12.48
CA ASP A 111 21.66 -1.25 -12.12
C ASP A 111 20.22 -1.39 -11.60
N GLN A 112 19.36 -2.16 -12.29
CA GLN A 112 17.98 -2.40 -11.86
C GLN A 112 17.92 -3.08 -10.50
N LEU A 113 18.82 -4.04 -10.24
CA LEU A 113 18.92 -4.71 -8.95
C LEU A 113 19.32 -3.73 -7.84
N ARG A 114 20.32 -2.87 -8.09
CA ARG A 114 20.72 -1.84 -7.11
C ARG A 114 19.54 -0.92 -6.79
N ASP A 115 18.80 -0.50 -7.81
CA ASP A 115 17.65 0.39 -7.65
C ASP A 115 16.48 -0.29 -6.92
N LEU A 116 16.22 -1.57 -7.19
CA LEU A 116 15.25 -2.39 -6.44
C LEU A 116 15.61 -2.45 -4.95
N LEU A 117 16.85 -2.79 -4.63
CA LEU A 117 17.30 -2.90 -3.24
C LEU A 117 17.25 -1.54 -2.52
N ALA A 118 17.58 -0.46 -3.23
CA ALA A 118 17.43 0.89 -2.70
C ALA A 118 15.95 1.26 -2.47
N PHE A 119 15.05 0.87 -3.37
CA PHE A 119 13.60 1.04 -3.21
C PHE A 119 13.08 0.28 -1.98
N GLN A 120 13.41 -1.01 -1.85
CA GLN A 120 13.00 -1.83 -0.70
C GLN A 120 13.52 -1.24 0.63
N LYS A 121 14.80 -0.85 0.68
CA LYS A 121 15.39 -0.20 1.86
C LYS A 121 14.70 1.12 2.20
N SER A 122 14.33 1.91 1.18
CA SER A 122 13.62 3.18 1.41
C SER A 122 12.22 2.96 1.99
N LYS A 123 11.52 1.91 1.58
CA LYS A 123 10.21 1.53 2.13
C LYS A 123 10.31 1.05 3.58
N GLU A 124 11.38 0.34 3.93
CA GLU A 124 11.65 -0.05 5.32
C GLU A 124 11.94 1.16 6.22
N ALA A 125 12.71 2.13 5.71
CA ALA A 125 13.09 3.31 6.47
C ALA A 125 11.96 4.36 6.57
N SER A 126 11.15 4.50 5.52
CA SER A 126 10.03 5.43 5.44
C SER A 126 8.87 4.78 4.69
N PRO A 127 7.95 4.10 5.40
CA PRO A 127 6.80 3.49 4.78
C PRO A 127 5.82 4.60 4.36
N GLU A 128 5.94 5.05 3.11
CA GLU A 128 4.95 5.97 2.54
C GLU A 128 3.60 5.28 2.33
N PRO A 129 2.48 5.92 2.69
CA PRO A 129 1.15 5.37 2.46
C PRO A 129 0.87 5.27 0.97
N CYS A 130 0.40 4.09 0.56
CA CYS A 130 -0.08 3.82 -0.78
C CYS A 130 -1.40 4.55 -1.02
N PRO A 131 -1.44 5.65 -1.80
CA PRO A 131 -2.60 6.54 -1.80
C PRO A 131 -3.90 5.87 -2.27
N ILE A 132 -3.79 4.91 -3.20
CA ILE A 132 -4.94 4.17 -3.75
C ILE A 132 -5.59 3.21 -2.73
N THR A 133 -4.88 2.83 -1.66
CA THR A 133 -5.44 1.99 -0.59
C THR A 133 -6.00 2.81 0.58
N VAL A 134 -5.77 4.14 0.59
CA VAL A 134 -6.26 5.03 1.65
C VAL A 134 -7.67 5.51 1.32
N LEU A 135 -8.64 5.01 2.08
CA LEU A 135 -10.03 5.43 1.95
C LEU A 135 -10.20 6.86 2.45
N LYS A 136 -10.55 7.78 1.54
CA LYS A 136 -10.96 9.15 1.87
C LYS A 136 -12.49 9.25 1.75
N PHE A 137 -13.15 9.53 2.86
CA PHE A 137 -14.60 9.66 2.94
C PHE A 137 -14.98 10.85 3.81
N ASN A 138 -16.20 11.36 3.60
CA ASN A 138 -16.72 12.50 4.34
C ASN A 138 -18.08 12.17 4.94
N HIS A 139 -18.15 12.15 6.27
CA HIS A 139 -19.38 11.85 7.03
C HIS A 139 -20.54 12.80 6.76
N TYR A 140 -20.30 14.00 6.22
CA TYR A 140 -21.39 14.87 5.78
C TYR A 140 -22.26 14.19 4.72
N PHE A 141 -21.67 13.28 3.93
CA PHE A 141 -22.40 12.49 2.95
C PHE A 141 -23.33 11.44 3.56
N ASP A 142 -23.26 11.14 4.86
CA ASP A 142 -24.21 10.23 5.52
C ASP A 142 -25.62 10.83 5.59
N THR A 143 -25.70 12.15 5.79
CA THR A 143 -26.98 12.84 6.09
C THR A 143 -27.62 13.51 4.88
N ILE A 144 -26.85 13.75 3.82
CA ILE A 144 -27.31 14.43 2.60
C ILE A 144 -27.67 13.43 1.49
N ALA A 145 -28.82 13.62 0.84
CA ALA A 145 -29.19 12.85 -0.34
C ALA A 145 -28.32 13.21 -1.55
N ALA A 146 -28.03 12.26 -2.44
CA ALA A 146 -27.18 12.49 -3.61
C ALA A 146 -27.64 13.67 -4.50
N PRO A 147 -28.94 13.84 -4.83
CA PRO A 147 -29.39 15.01 -5.60
C PRO A 147 -29.09 16.34 -4.89
N ARG A 148 -29.21 16.38 -3.56
CA ARG A 148 -28.91 17.58 -2.78
C ARG A 148 -27.41 17.87 -2.75
N ALA A 149 -26.56 16.84 -2.61
CA ALA A 149 -25.12 16.99 -2.69
C ALA A 149 -24.67 17.55 -4.06
N LEU A 150 -25.27 17.07 -5.15
CA LEU A 150 -25.00 17.59 -6.48
C LEU A 150 -25.33 19.08 -6.61
N LEU A 151 -26.48 19.51 -6.10
CA LEU A 151 -26.85 20.93 -6.11
C LEU A 151 -25.89 21.78 -5.27
N LEU A 152 -25.48 21.28 -4.10
CA LEU A 152 -24.52 21.98 -3.23
C LEU A 152 -23.15 22.11 -3.87
N TYR A 153 -22.73 21.13 -4.67
CA TYR A 153 -21.52 21.26 -5.47
C TYR A 153 -21.71 22.23 -6.64
N LYS A 154 -22.71 21.99 -7.50
CA LYS A 154 -22.88 22.72 -8.76
C LYS A 154 -23.07 24.23 -8.56
N THR A 155 -23.78 24.65 -7.50
CA THR A 155 -24.16 26.05 -7.31
C THR A 155 -22.96 27.00 -7.16
N PRO A 156 -22.02 26.78 -6.21
CA PRO A 156 -20.82 27.62 -6.09
C PRO A 156 -19.64 27.15 -6.93
N TYR A 157 -19.51 25.85 -7.26
CA TYR A 157 -18.25 25.28 -7.76
C TYR A 157 -18.22 25.03 -9.27
N ARG A 158 -19.35 25.03 -9.98
CA ARG A 158 -19.38 24.61 -11.40
C ARG A 158 -18.52 25.47 -12.30
N LYS A 159 -18.61 26.80 -12.18
CA LYS A 159 -17.77 27.71 -12.97
C LYS A 159 -16.29 27.53 -12.63
N MET A 160 -15.96 27.41 -11.35
CA MET A 160 -14.58 27.24 -10.90
C MET A 160 -13.96 25.93 -11.40
N LEU A 161 -14.73 24.84 -11.44
CA LEU A 161 -14.27 23.56 -11.98
C LEU A 161 -14.00 23.67 -13.49
N ILE A 162 -14.92 24.28 -14.24
CA ILE A 162 -14.76 24.55 -15.68
C ILE A 162 -13.49 25.35 -15.94
N ASP A 163 -13.31 26.46 -15.21
CA ASP A 163 -12.19 27.37 -15.41
C ASP A 163 -10.85 26.72 -14.98
N LYS A 164 -10.82 25.92 -13.90
CA LYS A 164 -9.60 25.28 -13.39
C LYS A 164 -9.11 24.13 -14.29
N ILE A 165 -10.02 23.34 -14.86
CA ILE A 165 -9.69 22.10 -15.57
C ILE A 165 -9.79 22.27 -17.10
N GLY A 166 -10.48 23.31 -17.57
CA GLY A 166 -10.66 23.57 -19.01
C GLY A 166 -11.65 22.60 -19.66
N ILE A 167 -12.77 22.32 -19.00
CA ILE A 167 -13.81 21.37 -19.47
C ILE A 167 -15.14 22.09 -19.74
N ASN A 168 -16.02 21.48 -20.55
CA ASN A 168 -17.34 22.09 -20.81
C ASN A 168 -18.34 21.82 -19.66
N GLY A 169 -19.49 22.50 -19.70
CA GLY A 169 -20.51 22.39 -18.64
C GLY A 169 -21.08 20.99 -18.45
N ARG A 170 -21.23 20.20 -19.52
CA ARG A 170 -21.72 18.81 -19.44
C ARG A 170 -20.68 17.91 -18.76
N GLN A 171 -19.40 18.11 -19.09
CA GLN A 171 -18.31 17.38 -18.45
C GLN A 171 -18.21 17.73 -16.96
N ALA A 172 -18.29 19.02 -16.61
CA ALA A 172 -18.30 19.47 -15.22
C ALA A 172 -19.44 18.84 -14.41
N ASP A 173 -20.64 18.76 -15.00
CA ASP A 173 -21.78 18.11 -14.35
C ASP A 173 -21.53 16.62 -14.08
N GLY A 174 -20.95 15.90 -15.05
CA GLY A 174 -20.56 14.50 -14.87
C GLY A 174 -19.47 14.32 -13.80
N VAL A 175 -18.51 15.24 -13.72
CA VAL A 175 -17.43 15.19 -12.70
C VAL A 175 -18.01 15.32 -11.29
N PHE A 176 -18.98 16.21 -11.07
CA PHE A 176 -19.70 16.29 -9.79
C PHE A 176 -20.49 15.02 -9.47
N GLU A 177 -21.14 14.41 -10.47
CA GLU A 177 -21.87 13.14 -10.32
C GLU A 177 -20.95 12.01 -9.86
N VAL A 178 -19.76 11.92 -10.44
CA VAL A 178 -18.74 10.94 -10.04
C VAL A 178 -18.25 11.18 -8.62
N GLU A 179 -17.98 12.42 -8.22
CA GLU A 179 -17.52 12.69 -6.86
C GLU A 179 -18.60 12.38 -5.81
N VAL A 180 -19.86 12.75 -6.06
CA VAL A 180 -20.97 12.42 -5.15
C VAL A 180 -21.16 10.91 -5.03
N TRP A 181 -21.12 10.18 -6.15
CA TRP A 181 -21.14 8.72 -6.13
C TRP A 181 -19.97 8.16 -5.32
N LYS A 182 -18.75 8.63 -5.56
CA LYS A 182 -17.53 8.16 -4.87
C LYS A 182 -17.63 8.38 -3.37
N GLN A 183 -18.15 9.52 -2.91
CA GLN A 183 -18.32 9.79 -1.48
C GLN A 183 -19.35 8.85 -0.84
N LYS A 184 -20.45 8.54 -1.54
CA LYS A 184 -21.44 7.56 -1.09
C LYS A 184 -20.88 6.13 -1.02
N GLU A 185 -20.12 5.73 -2.04
CA GLU A 185 -19.43 4.43 -2.05
C GLU A 185 -18.40 4.35 -0.92
N ALA A 186 -17.64 5.43 -0.71
CA ALA A 186 -16.61 5.49 0.33
C ALA A 186 -17.20 5.31 1.74
N LEU A 187 -18.40 5.83 2.00
CA LEU A 187 -19.12 5.61 3.26
C LEU A 187 -19.55 4.15 3.43
N ALA A 188 -20.04 3.51 2.37
CA ALA A 188 -20.37 2.09 2.39
C ALA A 188 -19.14 1.22 2.67
N ILE A 189 -17.98 1.58 2.10
CA ILE A 189 -16.70 0.91 2.36
C ILE A 189 -16.22 1.18 3.79
N ASN A 190 -16.45 2.38 4.32
CA ASN A 190 -16.04 2.72 5.68
C ASN A 190 -16.74 1.88 6.76
N ALA A 191 -17.92 1.35 6.47
CA ALA A 191 -18.62 0.41 7.37
C ALA A 191 -17.91 -0.95 7.50
N ILE A 192 -16.98 -1.28 6.59
CA ILE A 192 -16.18 -2.50 6.66
C ILE A 192 -15.06 -2.30 7.68
N PRO A 193 -14.83 -3.26 8.60
CA PRO A 193 -13.76 -3.16 9.59
C PRO A 193 -12.39 -2.92 8.94
N ILE A 194 -11.57 -2.06 9.57
CA ILE A 194 -10.23 -1.72 9.08
C ILE A 194 -9.30 -2.96 8.97
N THR A 195 -9.53 -3.97 9.79
CA THR A 195 -8.82 -5.26 9.79
C THR A 195 -9.17 -6.14 8.59
N ASN A 196 -10.33 -5.94 7.96
CA ASN A 196 -10.73 -6.74 6.81
C ASN A 196 -10.09 -6.19 5.52
N PHE A 197 -9.30 -7.03 4.85
CA PHE A 197 -8.63 -6.68 3.61
C PHE A 197 -9.59 -6.33 2.46
N ASP A 198 -10.84 -6.82 2.49
CA ASP A 198 -11.86 -6.42 1.51
C ASP A 198 -12.13 -4.92 1.53
N ARG A 199 -11.89 -4.24 2.66
CA ARG A 199 -11.93 -2.77 2.73
C ARG A 199 -10.94 -2.15 1.75
N ILE A 200 -9.72 -2.69 1.67
CA ILE A 200 -8.68 -2.24 0.74
C ILE A 200 -9.10 -2.55 -0.69
N ARG A 201 -9.53 -3.78 -0.98
CA ARG A 201 -9.98 -4.19 -2.33
C ARG A 201 -11.07 -3.28 -2.86
N LYS A 202 -12.08 -3.01 -2.05
CA LYS A 202 -13.19 -2.12 -2.42
C LYS A 202 -12.75 -0.66 -2.56
N THR A 203 -11.82 -0.19 -1.72
CA THR A 203 -11.25 1.15 -1.85
C THR A 203 -10.54 1.32 -3.19
N VAL A 204 -9.69 0.36 -3.56
CA VAL A 204 -8.98 0.36 -4.85
C VAL A 204 -9.98 0.28 -6.01
N ALA A 205 -10.95 -0.63 -5.94
CA ALA A 205 -11.99 -0.76 -6.97
C ALA A 205 -12.80 0.54 -7.16
N MET A 206 -13.16 1.22 -6.07
CA MET A 206 -13.87 2.49 -6.11
C MET A 206 -13.04 3.59 -6.81
N TYR A 207 -11.75 3.73 -6.48
CA TYR A 207 -10.90 4.72 -7.15
C TYR A 207 -10.65 4.39 -8.62
N ASN A 208 -10.47 3.11 -8.96
CA ASN A 208 -10.35 2.70 -10.36
C ASN A 208 -11.63 3.01 -11.16
N GLU A 209 -12.80 2.76 -10.57
CA GLU A 209 -14.09 3.08 -11.21
C GLU A 209 -14.31 4.60 -11.30
N ARG A 210 -13.87 5.39 -10.30
CA ARG A 210 -13.87 6.87 -10.40
C ARG A 210 -13.07 7.31 -11.63
N ASP A 211 -11.85 6.83 -11.77
CA ASP A 211 -10.97 7.23 -12.87
C ASP A 211 -11.52 6.75 -14.22
N ARG A 212 -12.11 5.54 -14.28
CA ARG A 212 -12.83 5.05 -15.46
C ARG A 212 -13.99 5.97 -15.84
N ARG A 213 -14.80 6.41 -14.87
CA ARG A 213 -15.92 7.31 -15.12
C ARG A 213 -15.46 8.68 -15.59
N TYR A 214 -14.37 9.22 -15.05
CA TYR A 214 -13.77 10.46 -15.57
C TYR A 214 -13.32 10.32 -17.03
N LYS A 215 -12.71 9.20 -17.41
CA LYS A 215 -12.35 8.92 -18.81
C LYS A 215 -13.58 8.82 -19.72
N VAL A 216 -14.68 8.21 -19.25
CA VAL A 216 -15.96 8.15 -19.99
C VAL A 216 -16.58 9.54 -20.17
N ILE A 217 -16.41 10.44 -19.22
CA ILE A 217 -16.81 11.86 -19.33
C ILE A 217 -15.91 12.63 -20.34
N GLY A 218 -14.77 12.06 -20.71
CA GLY A 218 -13.83 12.64 -21.67
C GLY A 218 -12.78 13.56 -21.03
N LEU A 219 -12.43 13.34 -19.76
CA LEU A 219 -11.25 13.98 -19.15
C LEU A 219 -9.97 13.30 -19.66
N THR A 220 -8.93 14.10 -19.90
CA THR A 220 -7.58 13.59 -20.21
C THR A 220 -6.86 13.10 -18.95
N GLU A 221 -5.75 12.37 -19.14
CA GLU A 221 -4.92 11.89 -18.02
C GLU A 221 -4.35 13.05 -17.17
N GLU A 222 -4.12 14.23 -17.77
CA GLU A 222 -3.67 15.43 -17.05
C GLU A 222 -4.79 16.12 -16.28
N GLN A 223 -6.04 16.01 -16.77
CA GLN A 223 -7.20 16.64 -16.14
C GLN A 223 -7.72 15.85 -14.94
N ILE A 224 -7.54 14.52 -14.91
CA ILE A 224 -8.01 13.65 -13.82
C ILE A 224 -7.40 14.05 -12.46
N PRO A 225 -6.06 14.18 -12.32
CA PRO A 225 -5.46 14.64 -11.06
C PRO A 225 -5.95 16.02 -10.63
N ALA A 226 -6.13 16.95 -11.58
CA ALA A 226 -6.66 18.29 -11.29
C ALA A 226 -8.11 18.25 -10.77
N ALA A 227 -8.95 17.35 -11.31
CA ALA A 227 -10.30 17.11 -10.83
C ALA A 227 -10.30 16.53 -9.41
N VAL A 228 -9.43 15.56 -9.12
CA VAL A 228 -9.29 14.99 -7.78
C VAL A 228 -8.87 16.08 -6.78
N GLN A 229 -7.84 16.87 -7.12
CA GLN A 229 -7.35 17.95 -6.28
C GLN A 229 -8.42 19.03 -6.02
N PHE A 230 -9.23 19.35 -7.04
CA PHE A 230 -10.33 20.31 -6.87
C PHE A 230 -11.27 19.92 -5.73
N PHE A 231 -11.63 18.64 -5.60
CA PHE A 231 -12.51 18.17 -4.53
C PHE A 231 -11.85 18.04 -3.18
N GLU A 232 -10.52 17.89 -3.13
CA GLU A 232 -9.77 17.96 -1.88
C GLU A 232 -9.77 19.40 -1.32
N GLU A 233 -9.67 20.41 -2.20
CA GLU A 233 -9.74 21.83 -1.83
C GLU A 233 -11.17 22.30 -1.51
N HIS A 234 -12.18 21.69 -2.15
CA HIS A 234 -13.58 22.14 -2.10
C HIS A 234 -14.53 21.03 -1.61
N THR A 235 -14.16 20.34 -0.52
CA THR A 235 -15.03 19.33 0.09
C THR A 235 -16.30 19.95 0.66
N LEU A 236 -17.45 19.28 0.52
CA LEU A 236 -18.68 19.76 1.16
C LEU A 236 -18.60 19.58 2.68
N GLY A 237 -18.94 20.60 3.44
CA GLY A 237 -19.07 20.53 4.89
C GLY A 237 -20.43 21.04 5.36
N PRO A 238 -20.76 20.82 6.65
CA PRO A 238 -21.86 21.54 7.27
C PRO A 238 -21.60 23.04 7.11
N LYS A 239 -22.62 23.76 6.62
CA LYS A 239 -22.58 25.22 6.65
C LYS A 239 -22.92 25.64 8.08
N ASN A 240 -22.00 26.32 8.74
CA ASN A 240 -22.28 27.03 9.99
C ASN A 240 -23.31 28.13 9.74
#